data_AF-A0A4S3PGN1-F1
#
_entry.id   AF-A0A4S3PGN1-F1
#
_cell.length_a   1.000
_cell.length_b   1.000
_cell.length_c   1.000
_cell.angle_alpha   90.00
_cell.angle_beta   90.00
_cell.angle_gamma   90.00
#
_symmetry.space_group_name_H-M   'P 1'
#
loop_
_entity.id
_entity.type
_entity.pdbx_description
1 polymer ?
#
loop_
_entity_poly.entity_id
_entity_poly.type
_entity_poly.pdbx_seq_one_letter_code
_entity_poly.pdbx_strand_id
1 'polypeptide(L)' 'MMPMIRHNEAFKKLHEYYTNRQVNPLRKKQSIVVLCGKLLKVLHGICTKHKAFDAQRMMRDIPGLEEAA' A
#
# COMPACT_ATOMS: atom_id res chain seq x y z
N MET A 1 5.85 -0.57 -15.99
CA MET A 1 5.03 -0.13 -14.83
C MET A 1 4.66 -1.39 -14.04
N MET A 2 4.75 -1.40 -12.71
CA MET A 2 4.56 -2.61 -11.90
C MET A 2 3.09 -3.09 -11.95
N PRO A 3 2.80 -4.36 -12.29
CA PRO A 3 1.43 -4.84 -12.51
C PRO A 3 0.48 -4.60 -11.32
N MET A 4 0.97 -4.83 -10.11
CA MET A 4 0.20 -4.60 -8.88
C MET A 4 -0.32 -3.16 -8.77
N ILE A 5 0.51 -2.16 -9.08
CA ILE A 5 0.10 -0.75 -9.05
C ILE A 5 -0.86 -0.43 -10.20
N ARG A 6 -0.66 -1.06 -11.36
CA ARG A 6 -1.49 -0.82 -12.55
C ARG A 6 -2.91 -1.38 -12.42
N HIS A 7 -3.05 -2.53 -11.77
CA HIS A 7 -4.32 -3.29 -11.71
C HIS A 7 -5.03 -3.19 -10.36
N ASN A 8 -4.41 -2.56 -9.35
CA ASN A 8 -5.02 -2.41 -8.03
C ASN A 8 -4.99 -0.95 -7.59
N GLU A 9 -6.16 -0.31 -7.63
CA GLU A 9 -6.35 1.10 -7.27
C GLU A 9 -5.91 1.43 -5.84
N ALA A 10 -6.03 0.49 -4.89
CA ALA A 10 -5.56 0.75 -3.52
C ALA A 10 -4.03 0.84 -3.47
N PHE A 11 -3.31 -0.05 -4.16
CA PHE A 11 -1.85 0.04 -4.27
C PHE A 11 -1.40 1.26 -5.06
N LYS A 12 -2.18 1.71 -6.05
CA LYS A 12 -1.92 2.96 -6.78
C LYS A 12 -2.05 4.19 -5.88
N LYS A 13 -3.15 4.32 -5.13
CA LYS A 13 -3.35 5.40 -4.16
C LYS A 13 -2.25 5.42 -3.10
N LEU A 14 -1.80 4.25 -2.65
CA LEU A 14 -0.67 4.17 -1.72
C LEU A 14 0.64 4.62 -2.36
N HIS A 15 0.89 4.24 -3.61
CA HIS A 15 2.06 4.70 -4.33
C HIS A 15 2.09 6.22 -4.39
N GLU A 16 0.96 6.83 -4.79
CA GLU A 16 0.77 8.28 -4.89
C GLU A 16 0.92 8.97 -3.53
N TYR A 17 0.32 8.43 -2.46
CA TYR A 17 0.46 8.95 -1.10
C TYR A 17 1.95 8.99 -0.68
N TYR A 18 2.67 7.88 -0.82
CA TYR A 18 4.08 7.81 -0.39
C TYR A 18 4.99 8.72 -1.21
N THR A 19 4.68 8.96 -2.49
CA THR A 19 5.48 9.87 -3.33
C THR A 19 5.16 11.34 -3.11
N ASN A 20 3.96 11.68 -2.63
CA ASN A 20 3.49 13.07 -2.49
C ASN A 20 3.29 13.54 -1.03
N ARG A 21 3.58 12.70 -0.02
CA ARG A 21 3.47 13.10 1.39
C ARG A 21 4.39 14.26 1.73
N GLN A 22 3.92 15.16 2.60
CA GLN A 22 4.66 16.38 2.98
C GLN A 22 5.97 16.08 3.72
N VAL A 23 5.96 15.08 4.60
CA VAL A 23 7.14 14.69 5.38
C VAL A 23 7.82 13.48 4.74
N ASN A 24 9.07 13.65 4.31
CA ASN A 24 9.93 12.61 3.72
C ASN A 24 9.30 11.91 2.49
N PRO A 25 8.98 12.62 1.40
CA PRO A 25 8.42 12.00 0.20
C PRO A 25 9.36 10.92 -0.35
N LEU A 26 8.80 9.74 -0.66
CA LEU A 26 9.58 8.62 -1.18
C LEU A 26 9.80 8.78 -2.69
N ARG A 27 11.01 8.47 -3.16
CA ARG A 27 11.28 8.32 -4.59
C ARG A 27 10.52 7.12 -5.16
N LYS A 28 10.23 7.13 -6.46
CA LYS A 28 9.46 6.06 -7.15
C LYS A 28 9.89 4.64 -6.77
N LYS A 29 11.21 4.37 -6.80
CA LYS A 29 11.77 3.05 -6.43
C LYS A 29 11.59 2.71 -4.94
N GLN A 30 11.73 3.69 -4.06
CA GLN A 30 11.56 3.50 -2.61
C GLN A 30 10.10 3.17 -2.27
N SER A 31 9.15 3.89 -2.89
CA SER A 31 7.72 3.61 -2.72
C SER A 31 7.38 2.19 -3.19
N ILE A 32 7.94 1.74 -4.32
CA ILE A 32 7.77 0.35 -4.79
C ILE A 32 8.25 -0.67 -3.75
N VAL A 33 9.43 -0.48 -3.15
CA VAL A 33 9.96 -1.38 -2.13
C VAL A 33 9.02 -1.48 -0.91
N VAL A 34 8.48 -0.36 -0.44
CA VAL A 34 7.51 -0.32 0.65
C VAL A 34 6.24 -1.09 0.28
N LEU A 35 5.73 -0.90 -0.93
CA LEU A 35 4.53 -1.59 -1.41
C LEU A 35 4.74 -3.10 -1.58
N CYS A 36 5.91 -3.55 -2.02
CA CYS A 36 6.26 -4.97 -2.04
C CYS A 36 6.22 -5.58 -0.63
N GLY A 37 6.75 -4.87 0.39
CA GLY A 37 6.64 -5.29 1.79
C GLY A 37 5.19 -5.38 2.27
N LYS A 38 4.33 -4.45 1.85
CA LYS A 38 2.89 -4.49 2.15
C LYS A 38 2.22 -5.69 1.47
N LEU A 39 2.54 -5.97 0.21
CA LEU A 39 2.04 -7.14 -0.52
C LEU A 39 2.39 -8.44 0.20
N LEU A 40 3.63 -8.60 0.64
CA LEU A 40 4.06 -9.79 1.39
C LEU A 40 3.23 -10.00 2.67
N LYS A 41 2.92 -8.92 3.40
CA LYS A 41 2.05 -8.99 4.60
C LYS A 41 0.61 -9.38 4.27
N VAL A 42 0.08 -8.88 3.15
CA VAL A 42 -1.26 -9.26 2.66
C VAL A 42 -1.30 -10.74 2.31
N LEU A 43 -0.35 -11.22 1.49
CA LEU A 43 -0.24 -12.63 1.11
C LEU A 43 -0.08 -13.53 2.33
N HIS A 44 0.77 -13.13 3.28
CA HIS A 44 0.93 -13.84 4.54
C HIS A 44 -0.40 -13.94 5.30
N GLY A 45 -1.15 -12.85 5.43
CA GLY A 45 -2.46 -12.86 6.10
C GLY A 45 -3.50 -13.74 5.41
N ILE A 46 -3.49 -13.81 4.08
CA ILE A 46 -4.35 -14.71 3.31
C ILE A 46 -3.96 -16.16 3.61
N CYS A 47 -2.68 -16.51 3.52
CA CYS A 47 -2.21 -17.88 3.69
C CYS A 47 -2.29 -18.38 5.14
N THR A 48 -1.99 -17.55 6.14
CA THR A 48 -1.87 -18.00 7.54
C THR A 48 -3.11 -17.75 8.38
N LYS A 49 -3.90 -16.71 8.04
CA LYS A 49 -5.10 -16.34 8.81
C LYS A 49 -6.40 -16.65 8.05
N HIS A 50 -6.30 -17.18 6.83
CA HIS A 50 -7.43 -17.43 5.92
C HIS A 50 -8.36 -16.21 5.76
N LYS A 51 -7.80 -15.01 5.87
CA LYS A 51 -8.56 -13.76 5.72
C LYS A 51 -8.53 -13.33 4.27
N ALA A 52 -9.71 -13.09 3.70
CA ALA A 52 -9.82 -12.50 2.38
C ALA A 52 -9.14 -11.12 2.35
N PHE A 53 -8.56 -10.78 1.20
CA PHE A 53 -8.03 -9.44 0.97
C PHE A 53 -9.16 -8.42 0.97
N ASP A 54 -9.04 -7.41 1.82
CA ASP A 54 -9.94 -6.26 1.86
C ASP A 54 -9.12 -4.99 1.64
N ALA A 55 -9.31 -4.37 0.48
CA ALA A 55 -8.62 -3.15 0.09
C ALA A 55 -8.96 -1.97 1.01
N GLN A 56 -10.21 -1.84 1.45
CA GLN A 56 -10.65 -0.75 2.33
C GLN A 56 -10.00 -0.88 3.70
N ARG A 57 -9.99 -2.09 4.26
CA ARG A 57 -9.26 -2.39 5.50
C ARG A 57 -7.77 -2.10 5.35
N MET A 58 -7.15 -2.53 4.25
CA MET A 58 -5.73 -2.30 4.00
C MET A 58 -5.37 -0.81 4.04
N MET A 59 -6.23 0.04 3.47
CA MET A 59 -6.07 1.50 3.44
C MET A 59 -6.24 2.13 4.82
N ARG A 60 -7.21 1.67 5.62
CA ARG A 60 -7.42 2.13 7.01
C ARG A 60 -6.26 1.76 7.94
N ASP A 61 -5.69 0.57 7.76
CA ASP A 61 -4.59 0.06 8.59
C ASP A 61 -3.24 0.78 8.34
N ILE A 62 -3.22 1.89 7.58
CA ILE A 62 -2.00 2.64 7.28
C ILE A 62 -1.99 3.93 8.09
N PRO A 63 -1.14 4.00 9.14
CA PRO A 63 -1.05 5.19 9.98
C PRO A 63 -0.63 6.40 9.11
N GLY A 64 -1.41 7.48 9.18
CA GLY A 64 -1.18 8.72 8.44
C GLY A 64 -2.03 8.91 7.16
N LEU A 65 -2.94 7.98 6.83
CA LEU A 65 -3.95 8.18 5.77
C LEU A 65 -5.22 8.86 6.30
N GLU A 66 -5.56 8.69 7.58
CA GLU A 66 -6.69 9.37 8.25
C GLU A 66 -6.41 10.85 8.57
N GLU A 67 -5.18 11.22 8.92
CA GLU A 67 -4.83 12.63 9.22
C GLU A 67 -4.76 13.53 7.97
N ALA A 68 -4.83 12.94 6.77
CA ALA A 68 -4.80 13.66 5.51
C ALA A 68 -6.19 13.83 4.86
N ALA A 69 -7.26 13.36 5.52
CA ALA A 69 -8.64 13.46 5.07
C ALA A 69 -9.36 14.67 5.68
#